data_AF-A0A0B2UJ31-F1
#
_entry.id   AF-A0A0B2UJ31-F1
#
_cell.length_a   1.000
_cell.length_b   1.000
_cell.length_c   1.000
_cell.angle_alpha   90.00
_cell.angle_beta   90.00
_cell.angle_gamma   90.00
#
_symmetry.space_group_name_H-M   'P 1'
#
loop_
_entity.id
_entity.type
_entity.pdbx_description
1 polymer ?
#
loop_
_entity_poly.entity_id
_entity_poly.type
_entity_poly.pdbx_seq_one_letter_code
_entity_poly.pdbx_strand_id
1 'polypeptide(L)'
;MSLKQQIRFRACEFMASLTKLKAEIKNEEAFRHALADLHKSYVRFMVLATKTNALEKEKMHEQQVVDCINGITRYSIGRFEFLCSEVFGVISVSMGDCSVDRHVLCMTRKVPIEQQVRVVADLMAMYIDYESLPCDICAEYAIMPGFDTPLQRIAQEDFVLSCHSQCMMPCMNKTK
;
A
#
# COMPACT_ATOMS: atom_id res chain seq x y z
N MET A 1 -16.68 -10.55 -5.56
CA MET A 1 -15.99 -11.19 -6.71
C MET A 1 -14.76 -11.91 -6.20
N SER A 2 -14.48 -13.12 -6.68
CA SER A 2 -13.24 -13.85 -6.33
C SER A 2 -11.99 -13.13 -6.87
N LEU A 3 -10.80 -13.36 -6.29
CA LEU A 3 -9.56 -12.75 -6.77
C LEU A 3 -9.32 -13.01 -8.27
N LYS A 4 -9.57 -14.23 -8.74
CA LYS A 4 -9.49 -14.59 -10.16
C LYS A 4 -10.42 -13.74 -11.03
N GLN A 5 -11.62 -13.42 -10.55
CA GLN A 5 -12.56 -12.53 -11.24
C GLN A 5 -12.08 -11.07 -11.21
N GLN A 6 -11.48 -10.62 -10.11
CA GLN A 6 -10.95 -9.26 -9.99
C GLN A 6 -9.71 -9.04 -10.87
N ILE A 7 -8.77 -9.99 -10.90
CA ILE A 7 -7.61 -9.98 -11.80
C ILE A 7 -8.08 -9.90 -13.26
N ARG A 8 -9.04 -10.76 -13.63
CA ARG A 8 -9.60 -10.76 -14.99
C ARG A 8 -10.25 -9.42 -15.32
N PHE A 9 -11.02 -8.86 -14.39
CA PHE A 9 -11.66 -7.56 -14.57
C PHE A 9 -10.62 -6.43 -14.78
N ARG A 10 -9.58 -6.36 -13.93
CA ARG A 10 -8.51 -5.35 -14.09
C ARG A 10 -7.66 -5.56 -15.34
N ALA A 11 -7.42 -6.82 -15.74
CA ALA A 11 -6.76 -7.12 -17.02
C ALA A 11 -7.57 -6.58 -18.20
N CYS A 12 -8.90 -6.74 -18.17
CA CYS A 12 -9.78 -6.16 -19.19
C CYS A 12 -9.73 -4.63 -19.20
N GLU A 13 -9.71 -3.97 -18.03
CA GLU A 13 -9.54 -2.51 -17.95
C GLU A 13 -8.19 -2.05 -18.53
N PHE A 14 -7.09 -2.75 -18.20
CA PHE A 14 -5.77 -2.46 -18.76
C PHE A 14 -5.75 -2.60 -20.29
N MET A 15 -6.29 -3.70 -20.82
CA MET A 15 -6.39 -3.92 -22.25
C MET A 15 -7.27 -2.88 -22.96
N ALA A 16 -8.35 -2.43 -22.30
CA ALA A 16 -9.18 -1.35 -22.81
C ALA A 16 -8.40 -0.03 -22.89
N SER A 17 -7.65 0.32 -21.84
CA SER A 17 -6.77 1.50 -21.84
C SER A 17 -5.68 1.41 -22.92
N LEU A 18 -5.10 0.23 -23.13
CA LEU A 18 -4.08 -0.01 -24.14
C LEU A 18 -4.64 0.11 -25.56
N THR A 19 -5.92 -0.23 -25.74
CA THR A 19 -6.64 -0.05 -27.01
C THR A 19 -6.87 1.44 -27.31
N LYS A 20 -7.04 2.30 -26.30
CA LYS A 20 -7.18 3.75 -26.50
C LYS A 20 -5.93 4.39 -27.10
N LEU A 21 -4.73 3.82 -26.89
CA LEU A 21 -3.52 4.30 -27.55
C LEU A 21 -3.51 4.06 -29.07
N LYS A 22 -4.36 3.16 -29.57
CA LYS A 22 -4.54 2.94 -31.00
C LYS A 22 -5.50 3.94 -31.64
N ALA A 23 -6.25 4.70 -30.83
CA ALA A 23 -7.13 5.75 -31.34
C ALA A 23 -6.31 6.96 -31.79
N GLU A 24 -6.89 7.79 -32.66
CA GLU A 24 -6.26 9.04 -33.10
C GLU A 24 -6.09 10.00 -31.91
N ILE A 25 -4.85 10.37 -31.61
CA ILE A 25 -4.49 11.26 -30.50
C ILE A 25 -4.28 12.67 -31.04
N LYS A 26 -5.25 13.55 -30.79
CA LYS A 26 -5.36 14.87 -31.43
C LYS A 26 -4.37 15.91 -30.91
N ASN A 27 -3.85 15.75 -29.70
CA ASN A 27 -2.90 16.67 -29.09
C ASN A 27 -2.10 16.01 -27.95
N GLU A 28 -1.05 16.70 -27.50
CA GLU A 28 -0.14 16.22 -26.46
C GLU A 28 -0.84 15.98 -25.12
N GLU A 29 -1.81 16.83 -24.76
CA GLU A 29 -2.56 16.67 -23.51
C GLU A 29 -3.40 15.38 -23.50
N ALA A 30 -4.04 15.06 -24.62
CA ALA A 30 -4.77 13.81 -24.81
C ALA A 30 -3.83 12.59 -24.76
N PHE A 31 -2.60 12.72 -25.30
CA PHE A 31 -1.58 11.68 -25.21
C PHE A 31 -1.18 11.40 -23.75
N ARG A 32 -0.88 12.47 -22.99
CA ARG A 32 -0.52 12.38 -21.57
C ARG A 32 -1.64 11.75 -20.73
N HIS A 33 -2.90 12.11 -20.99
CA HIS A 33 -4.05 11.48 -20.33
C HIS A 33 -4.17 9.99 -20.66
N ALA A 34 -4.02 9.61 -21.93
CA ALA A 34 -4.09 8.21 -22.34
C ALA A 34 -2.97 7.36 -21.70
N LEU A 35 -1.76 7.90 -21.61
CA LEU A 35 -0.64 7.26 -20.90
C LEU A 35 -0.89 7.16 -19.39
N ALA A 36 -1.44 8.20 -18.76
CA ALA A 36 -1.77 8.17 -17.34
C ALA A 36 -2.86 7.14 -17.02
N ASP A 37 -3.91 7.05 -17.85
CA ASP A 37 -4.96 6.04 -17.72
C ASP A 37 -4.40 4.62 -17.91
N LEU A 38 -3.51 4.45 -18.91
CA LEU A 38 -2.83 3.18 -19.13
C LEU A 38 -1.99 2.79 -17.92
N HIS A 39 -1.16 3.70 -17.42
CA HIS A 39 -0.29 3.47 -16.26
C HIS A 39 -1.11 3.11 -15.01
N LYS A 40 -2.18 3.87 -14.71
CA LYS A 40 -3.07 3.57 -13.59
C LYS A 40 -3.72 2.19 -13.71
N SER A 41 -4.19 1.84 -14.90
CA SER A 41 -4.80 0.52 -15.14
C SER A 41 -3.78 -0.62 -15.05
N TYR A 42 -2.54 -0.39 -15.50
CA TYR A 42 -1.42 -1.31 -15.37
C TYR A 42 -1.05 -1.53 -13.91
N VAL A 43 -0.86 -0.47 -13.12
CA VAL A 43 -0.54 -0.56 -11.70
C VAL A 43 -1.62 -1.32 -10.94
N ARG A 44 -2.90 -1.00 -11.17
CA ARG A 44 -4.04 -1.72 -10.55
C ARG A 44 -4.07 -3.20 -10.94
N PHE A 45 -3.82 -3.51 -12.21
CA PHE A 45 -3.73 -4.88 -12.68
C PHE A 45 -2.55 -5.61 -12.03
N MET A 46 -1.37 -4.99 -12.04
CA MET A 46 -0.16 -5.55 -11.46
C MET A 46 -0.31 -5.79 -9.97
N VAL A 47 -0.88 -4.86 -9.19
CA VAL A 47 -1.15 -5.09 -7.76
C VAL A 47 -2.01 -6.33 -7.53
N LEU A 48 -3.02 -6.59 -8.37
CA LEU A 48 -3.84 -7.79 -8.25
C LEU A 48 -3.17 -9.05 -8.80
N ALA A 49 -2.40 -8.93 -9.88
CA ALA A 49 -1.68 -10.03 -10.52
C ALA A 49 -0.43 -10.44 -9.74
N THR A 50 0.19 -9.50 -9.01
CA THR A 50 1.22 -9.78 -8.03
C THR A 50 0.62 -10.16 -6.68
N LYS A 51 -0.66 -9.84 -6.40
CA LYS A 51 -1.41 -10.46 -5.29
C LYS A 51 -1.50 -11.98 -5.41
N THR A 52 -1.43 -12.55 -6.63
CA THR A 52 -1.29 -14.01 -6.78
C THR A 52 0.08 -14.55 -6.32
N ASN A 53 1.15 -13.73 -6.38
CA ASN A 53 2.40 -14.01 -5.65
C ASN A 53 2.30 -13.58 -4.18
N ALA A 54 1.42 -12.64 -3.84
CA ALA A 54 1.16 -12.23 -2.47
C ALA A 54 0.32 -13.24 -1.70
N LEU A 55 -0.41 -14.15 -2.34
CA LEU A 55 -1.04 -15.33 -1.72
C LEU A 55 0.00 -16.40 -1.33
N GLU A 56 1.13 -16.48 -2.06
CA GLU A 56 2.30 -17.24 -1.62
C GLU A 56 3.13 -16.47 -0.59
N LYS A 57 3.21 -15.13 -0.70
CA LYS A 57 3.77 -14.29 0.36
C LYS A 57 2.88 -14.22 1.61
N GLU A 58 1.56 -14.41 1.52
CA GLU A 58 0.64 -14.48 2.66
C GLU A 58 1.01 -15.63 3.59
N LYS A 59 1.59 -16.72 3.05
CA LYS A 59 2.21 -17.79 3.84
C LYS A 59 3.57 -17.41 4.45
N MET A 60 4.30 -16.45 3.88
CA MET A 60 5.52 -15.85 4.46
C MET A 60 5.21 -14.72 5.46
N HIS A 61 3.96 -14.26 5.53
CA HIS A 61 3.54 -13.07 6.27
C HIS A 61 2.50 -13.37 7.35
N GLU A 62 2.34 -14.65 7.71
CA GLU A 62 1.62 -15.02 8.92
C GLU A 62 2.31 -14.40 10.13
N GLN A 63 1.52 -13.73 10.97
CA GLN A 63 1.99 -13.17 12.23
C GLN A 63 2.54 -14.30 13.10
N GLN A 64 3.84 -14.25 13.40
CA GLN A 64 4.50 -15.24 14.24
C GLN A 64 4.75 -14.66 15.63
N VAL A 65 4.43 -15.44 16.66
CA VAL A 65 4.90 -15.15 18.02
C VAL A 65 6.39 -15.51 18.08
N VAL A 66 7.24 -14.52 18.32
CA VAL A 66 8.69 -14.70 18.41
C VAL A 66 9.08 -15.10 19.83
N ASP A 67 8.61 -14.34 20.81
CA ASP A 67 8.83 -14.60 22.24
C ASP A 67 7.73 -13.97 23.10
N CYS A 68 7.66 -14.39 24.36
CA CYS A 68 6.84 -13.74 25.38
C CYS A 68 7.64 -13.67 26.69
N ILE A 69 7.89 -12.45 27.17
CA ILE A 69 8.67 -12.20 28.38
C ILE A 69 7.87 -11.21 29.23
N ASN A 70 7.59 -11.58 30.49
CA ASN A 70 6.88 -10.73 31.47
C ASN A 70 5.54 -10.16 30.96
N GLY A 71 4.74 -10.95 30.24
CA GLY A 71 3.44 -10.50 29.70
C GLY A 71 3.53 -9.53 28.53
N ILE A 72 4.72 -9.41 27.92
CA ILE A 72 4.94 -8.71 26.66
C ILE A 72 5.26 -9.75 25.60
N THR A 73 4.41 -9.83 24.58
CA THR A 73 4.58 -10.71 23.42
C THR A 73 5.22 -9.93 22.28
N ARG A 74 6.31 -10.47 21.72
CA ARG A 74 6.89 -9.99 20.47
C ARG A 74 6.28 -10.77 19.30
N TYR A 75 5.83 -10.02 18.31
CA TYR A 75 5.34 -10.56 17.04
C TYR A 75 6.24 -10.14 15.89
N SER A 76 6.35 -11.00 14.88
CA SER A 76 7.04 -10.70 13.63
C SER A 76 6.12 -10.94 12.42
N ILE A 77 6.25 -10.05 11.43
CA ILE A 77 5.63 -10.16 10.11
C ILE A 77 6.70 -9.81 9.07
N GLY A 78 7.30 -10.84 8.46
CA GLY A 78 8.43 -10.66 7.55
C GLY A 78 9.64 -10.03 8.26
N ARG A 79 10.09 -8.85 7.79
CA ARG A 79 11.21 -8.11 8.40
C ARG A 79 10.80 -7.15 9.51
N PHE A 80 9.50 -7.06 9.81
CA PHE A 80 8.97 -6.10 10.75
C PHE A 80 8.57 -6.77 12.05
N GLU A 81 8.59 -5.99 13.14
CA GLU A 81 8.29 -6.49 14.48
C GLU A 81 7.39 -5.52 15.25
N PHE A 82 6.61 -6.04 16.20
CA PHE A 82 5.91 -5.23 17.18
C PHE A 82 5.81 -5.93 18.53
N LEU A 83 5.67 -5.13 19.59
CA LEU A 83 5.52 -5.59 20.97
C LEU A 83 4.11 -5.29 21.45
N CYS A 84 3.46 -6.29 22.06
CA CYS A 84 2.15 -6.14 22.67
C CYS A 84 2.18 -6.56 24.14
N SER A 85 1.61 -5.73 25.01
CA SER A 85 1.29 -6.07 26.39
C SER A 85 -0.18 -6.42 26.50
N GLU A 86 -0.51 -7.45 27.28
CA GLU A 86 -1.91 -7.79 27.59
C GLU A 86 -2.64 -6.66 28.33
N VAL A 87 -1.90 -5.82 29.07
CA VAL A 87 -2.45 -4.73 29.89
C VAL A 87 -2.51 -3.41 29.11
N PHE A 88 -1.49 -3.12 28.31
CA PHE A 88 -1.32 -1.81 27.67
C PHE A 88 -1.57 -1.83 26.15
N GLY A 89 -1.83 -2.99 25.56
CA GLY A 89 -1.94 -3.14 24.11
C GLY A 89 -0.58 -3.02 23.41
N VAL A 90 -0.57 -2.53 22.17
CA VAL A 90 0.65 -2.40 21.37
C VAL A 90 1.50 -1.24 21.89
N ILE A 91 2.71 -1.57 22.33
CA ILE A 91 3.64 -0.62 22.96
C ILE A 91 4.76 -0.17 22.04
N SER A 92 5.10 -0.98 21.03
CA SER A 92 6.19 -0.67 20.09
C SER A 92 5.91 -1.33 18.73
N VAL A 93 6.36 -0.66 17.66
CA VAL A 93 6.34 -1.12 16.28
C VAL A 93 7.70 -0.78 15.68
N SER A 94 8.27 -1.69 14.89
CA SER A 94 9.57 -1.54 14.22
C SER A 94 9.44 -1.96 12.75
N MET A 95 9.38 -0.97 11.87
CA MET A 95 9.27 -1.15 10.42
C MET A 95 10.51 -0.68 9.64
N GLY A 96 11.52 -0.16 10.34
CA GLY A 96 12.74 0.40 9.75
C GLY A 96 12.68 1.90 9.45
N ASP A 97 11.52 2.56 9.63
CA ASP A 97 11.33 4.00 9.49
C ASP A 97 10.48 4.56 10.63
N CYS A 98 11.05 5.50 11.37
CA CYS A 98 10.44 6.08 12.57
C CYS A 98 9.13 6.84 12.29
N SER A 99 8.95 7.40 11.09
CA SER A 99 7.72 8.09 10.70
C SER A 99 6.59 7.12 10.46
N VAL A 100 6.89 5.97 9.82
CA VAL A 100 5.94 4.87 9.64
C VAL A 100 5.57 4.24 10.98
N ASP A 101 6.56 3.96 11.84
CA ASP A 101 6.34 3.41 13.18
C ASP A 101 5.39 4.31 14.00
N ARG A 102 5.65 5.63 13.99
CA ARG A 102 4.79 6.61 14.65
C ARG A 102 3.38 6.60 14.09
N HIS A 103 3.21 6.53 12.78
CA HIS A 103 1.90 6.49 12.14
C HIS A 103 1.11 5.24 12.56
N VAL A 104 1.71 4.06 12.48
CA VAL A 104 1.07 2.79 12.87
C VAL A 104 0.67 2.82 14.34
N LEU A 105 1.56 3.27 15.23
CA LEU A 105 1.25 3.43 16.66
C LEU A 105 0.09 4.41 16.90
N CYS A 106 0.07 5.54 16.20
CA CYS A 106 -1.03 6.52 16.31
C CYS A 106 -2.37 5.97 15.83
N MET A 107 -2.39 5.17 14.75
CA MET A 107 -3.61 4.53 14.25
C MET A 107 -4.11 3.43 15.19
N THR A 108 -3.18 2.61 15.68
CA THR A 108 -3.46 1.49 16.59
C THR A 108 -4.02 1.95 17.93
N ARG A 109 -3.52 3.07 18.48
CA ARG A 109 -4.03 3.62 19.75
C ARG A 109 -5.49 4.09 19.69
N LYS A 110 -6.07 4.24 18.49
CA LYS A 110 -7.48 4.62 18.31
C LYS A 110 -8.44 3.43 18.36
N VAL A 111 -7.94 2.20 18.41
CA VAL A 111 -8.76 0.98 18.45
C VAL A 111 -8.68 0.26 19.81
N PRO A 112 -9.72 -0.50 20.19
CA PRO A 112 -9.72 -1.30 21.42
C PRO A 112 -8.54 -2.29 21.47
N ILE A 113 -8.00 -2.54 22.67
CA ILE A 113 -6.80 -3.37 22.88
C ILE A 113 -6.94 -4.75 22.25
N GLU A 114 -8.13 -5.35 22.34
CA GLU A 114 -8.43 -6.69 21.82
C GLU A 114 -8.32 -6.76 20.29
N GLN A 115 -8.38 -5.61 19.62
CA GLN A 115 -8.27 -5.47 18.16
C GLN A 115 -6.91 -4.97 17.70
N GLN A 116 -6.09 -4.42 18.60
CA GLN A 116 -4.83 -3.74 18.24
C GLN A 116 -3.84 -4.67 17.55
N VAL A 117 -3.71 -5.91 18.02
CA VAL A 117 -2.81 -6.90 17.42
C VAL A 117 -3.16 -7.12 15.94
N ARG A 118 -4.43 -7.35 15.64
CA ARG A 118 -4.90 -7.54 14.27
C ARG A 118 -4.71 -6.28 13.42
N VAL A 119 -5.10 -5.12 13.95
CA VAL A 119 -5.00 -3.84 13.22
C VAL A 119 -3.54 -3.49 12.90
N VAL A 120 -2.62 -3.73 13.83
CA VAL A 120 -1.18 -3.57 13.58
C VAL A 120 -0.69 -4.55 12.55
N ALA A 121 -1.10 -5.82 12.63
CA ALA A 121 -0.70 -6.81 11.63
C ALA A 121 -1.18 -6.41 10.22
N ASP A 122 -2.44 -5.97 10.09
CA ASP A 122 -3.02 -5.49 8.84
C ASP A 122 -2.27 -4.25 8.32
N LEU A 123 -1.99 -3.28 9.20
CA LEU A 123 -1.20 -2.09 8.87
C LEU A 123 0.21 -2.48 8.42
N MET A 124 0.92 -3.32 9.17
CA MET A 124 2.29 -3.69 8.84
C MET A 124 2.36 -4.44 7.52
N ALA A 125 1.40 -5.34 7.24
CA ALA A 125 1.28 -6.02 5.96
C ALA A 125 1.07 -5.04 4.79
N MET A 126 0.32 -3.96 5.00
CA MET A 126 0.11 -2.90 4.00
C MET A 126 1.35 -2.05 3.71
N TYR A 127 2.29 -1.96 4.65
CA TYR A 127 3.53 -1.18 4.50
C TYR A 127 4.74 -2.04 4.13
N ILE A 128 4.55 -3.32 3.78
CA ILE A 128 5.60 -4.16 3.20
C ILE A 128 6.10 -3.53 1.90
N ASP A 129 7.41 -3.55 1.69
CA ASP A 129 8.09 -3.02 0.50
C ASP A 129 7.86 -1.50 0.26
N TYR A 130 7.51 -0.71 1.29
CA TYR A 130 7.24 0.73 1.14
C TYR A 130 8.42 1.53 0.53
N GLU A 131 9.64 1.06 0.72
CA GLU A 131 10.88 1.69 0.23
C GLU A 131 11.08 1.49 -1.28
N SER A 132 10.44 0.49 -1.88
CA SER A 132 10.66 0.09 -3.27
C SER A 132 9.43 0.30 -4.18
N LEU A 133 8.39 0.95 -3.67
CA LEU A 133 7.16 1.24 -4.43
C LEU A 133 7.23 2.63 -5.09
N PRO A 134 7.04 2.73 -6.43
CA PRO A 134 6.93 4.03 -7.11
C PRO A 134 5.61 4.72 -6.77
N CYS A 135 5.46 5.98 -7.17
CA CYS A 135 4.19 6.69 -7.10
C CYS A 135 3.17 6.05 -8.06
N ASP A 136 2.01 5.65 -7.53
CA ASP A 136 0.88 5.07 -8.27
C ASP A 136 0.23 6.02 -9.29
N ILE A 137 0.59 7.30 -9.26
CA ILE A 137 0.04 8.34 -10.14
C ILE A 137 1.01 8.66 -11.27
N CYS A 138 2.30 8.86 -10.97
CA CYS A 138 3.28 9.29 -11.97
C CYS A 138 4.36 8.26 -12.29
N ALA A 139 4.32 7.05 -11.72
CA ALA A 139 5.32 5.98 -11.89
C ALA A 139 6.72 6.27 -11.36
N GLU A 140 7.01 7.51 -10.97
CA GLU A 140 8.33 7.89 -10.48
C GLU A 140 8.56 7.37 -9.05
N TYR A 141 9.77 6.87 -8.81
CA TYR A 141 10.24 6.58 -7.46
C TYR A 141 10.44 7.89 -6.68
N ALA A 142 10.59 7.81 -5.36
CA ALA A 142 11.00 8.96 -4.56
C ALA A 142 12.47 9.31 -4.87
N ILE A 143 12.72 9.95 -6.02
CA ILE A 143 14.05 10.37 -6.45
C ILE A 143 14.33 11.75 -5.84
N MET A 144 14.69 11.79 -4.55
CA MET A 144 15.50 12.88 -4.02
C MET A 144 16.49 12.34 -2.98
N PRO A 145 17.79 12.30 -3.32
CA PRO A 145 18.83 12.01 -2.35
C PRO A 145 18.79 13.05 -1.23
N GLY A 146 18.55 12.62 0.01
CA GLY A 146 18.69 13.46 1.20
C GLY A 146 17.43 14.16 1.73
N PHE A 147 16.23 13.80 1.26
CA PHE A 147 14.97 14.26 1.86
C PHE A 147 14.11 13.11 2.39
N ASP A 148 13.47 13.39 3.53
CA ASP A 148 12.69 12.48 4.38
C ASP A 148 11.60 11.69 3.62
N THR A 149 11.54 10.39 3.87
CA THR A 149 10.49 9.45 3.41
C THR A 149 9.14 9.69 4.10
N PRO A 150 7.99 9.22 3.54
CA PRO A 150 7.79 8.58 2.23
C PRO A 150 6.70 9.26 1.35
N LEU A 151 6.51 8.74 0.13
CA LEU A 151 5.28 8.93 -0.66
C LEU A 151 4.06 8.88 0.26
N GLN A 152 3.11 9.82 0.10
CA GLN A 152 1.87 9.82 0.86
C GLN A 152 1.16 8.48 0.66
N ARG A 153 0.82 7.84 1.78
CA ARG A 153 0.09 6.57 1.82
C ARG A 153 -1.36 6.84 2.17
N ILE A 154 -2.27 6.46 1.29
CA ILE A 154 -3.70 6.67 1.47
C ILE A 154 -4.37 5.31 1.41
N ALA A 155 -4.95 4.87 2.52
CA ALA A 155 -5.77 3.68 2.56
C ALA A 155 -6.99 3.86 1.63
N GLN A 156 -7.13 2.94 0.68
CA GLN A 156 -8.34 2.73 -0.13
C GLN A 156 -8.97 1.40 0.31
N GLU A 157 -10.22 1.13 -0.09
CA GLU A 157 -10.96 -0.06 0.35
C GLU A 157 -10.18 -1.39 0.16
N ASP A 158 -9.40 -1.51 -0.92
CA ASP A 158 -8.72 -2.76 -1.31
C ASP A 158 -7.18 -2.69 -1.41
N PHE A 159 -6.60 -1.49 -1.23
CA PHE A 159 -5.16 -1.24 -1.40
C PHE A 159 -4.69 0.06 -0.73
N VAL A 160 -3.38 0.24 -0.57
CA VAL A 160 -2.79 1.53 -0.15
C VAL A 160 -2.23 2.25 -1.36
N LEU A 161 -2.76 3.44 -1.64
CA LEU A 161 -2.24 4.33 -2.67
C LEU A 161 -0.93 4.97 -2.16
N SER A 162 0.13 4.83 -2.92
CA SER A 162 1.42 5.49 -2.75
C SER A 162 1.55 6.64 -3.73
N CYS A 163 1.57 7.89 -3.28
CA CYS A 163 1.65 9.01 -4.20
C CYS A 163 2.48 10.18 -3.69
N HIS A 164 3.09 10.94 -4.60
CA HIS A 164 3.66 12.23 -4.23
C HIS A 164 2.52 13.16 -3.79
N SER A 165 2.78 14.01 -2.80
CA SER A 165 1.84 15.04 -2.34
C SER A 165 1.31 15.91 -3.49
N GLN A 166 2.18 16.27 -4.43
CA GLN A 166 1.83 17.01 -5.65
C GLN A 166 0.99 16.19 -6.65
N CYS A 167 1.12 14.86 -6.65
CA CYS A 167 0.33 13.99 -7.52
C CYS A 167 -1.13 13.84 -7.06
N MET A 168 -1.47 14.26 -5.84
CA MET A 168 -2.83 14.28 -5.31
C MET A 168 -3.70 15.41 -5.88
N MET A 169 -3.12 16.55 -6.23
CA MET A 169 -3.88 17.76 -6.65
C MET A 169 -4.78 17.59 -7.88
N PRO A 170 -4.48 16.74 -8.89
CA PRO A 170 -5.38 16.54 -10.03
C PRO A 170 -6.73 15.87 -9.69
N CYS A 171 -6.86 15.22 -8.52
CA CYS A 171 -8.08 14.47 -8.15
C CYS A 171 -9.12 15.29 -7.38
N MET A 172 -8.77 16.43 -6.77
CA MET A 172 -9.70 17.20 -5.91
C MET A 172 -10.50 18.29 -6.65
N ASN A 173 -10.22 18.55 -7.93
CA ASN A 173 -10.92 19.59 -8.71
C ASN A 173 -12.15 19.09 -9.49
N LYS A 174 -12.75 17.95 -9.11
CA LYS A 174 -13.97 17.42 -9.75
C LYS A 174 -15.16 17.22 -8.80
N THR A 175 -15.27 18.03 -7.76
CA THR A 175 -16.55 18.25 -7.07
C THR A 175 -17.06 19.64 -7.39
N LYS A 176 -17.84 19.73 -8.46
CA LYS A 176 -18.88 20.75 -8.65
C LYS A 176 -20.23 20.11 -8.36
#